data_AF-A0A9W4JNL3-F1
#
_entry.id   AF-A0A9W4JNL3-F1
#
_cell.length_a   1.000
_cell.length_b   1.000
_cell.length_c   1.000
_cell.angle_alpha   90.00
_cell.angle_beta   90.00
_cell.angle_gamma   90.00
#
_symmetry.space_group_name_H-M   'P 1'
#
loop_
_entity.id
_entity.type
_entity.pdbx_description
1 polymer ?
#
loop_
_entity_poly.entity_id
_entity_poly.type
_entity_poly.pdbx_seq_one_letter_code
_entity_poly.pdbx_strand_id
1 'polypeptide(L)'
;MRATAIAGPPATLDAPAVKEFMIGWICVLRAEYRAALAILDERYETKNVVRGSEDKNQYVLGRVGSHNVIINLPPVGLNGPVHAFSVARDMKSTFPRMRFTLLVGIAGGVPSLDSDIRLGDVVIGQKIIPYRTGKETQYGFERTGMVKAPSSELLTTIGYLNDRIDIDGLDLSLSIEEVRMKIAKGGAAFLRPASDRCYKLGFAHQESGCDCVLPESQYPERLVHRSEREDDPVRLFLGAMGSDAAVMKNAQSRDAIAKREGIVCYEMESWAVMDLIPCLPIRGISDYADEHKNDAWHLYASLAAATCAREYLLALPQLVVRNFPVTIQGYEIERYMKGTTSNPNMFCGSEIEKLQQTRDHLRERRELFKELMHGEHRDSISMSQDDEESNASQDQMLNNLREGLKHLEVLDQLMDQENELCRGGDPVVRQKYADLRHQIRGDRMIMRDLADIAPEGVGYTGEWFESVGSTFGNKFMKKTGRLMTSTAQYIRNMGKLFKSKNLTPKRMWRGLRRGLRGTCEGLEKTTTSAQI
;
A
#
# COMPACT_ATOMS: atom_id res chain seq x y z
N MET A 1 23.90 -16.94 40.66
CA MET A 1 22.62 -16.55 40.06
C MET A 1 22.60 -15.03 39.88
N ARG A 2 22.94 -14.53 38.68
CA ARG A 2 22.71 -13.12 38.33
C ARG A 2 21.34 -13.06 37.66
N ALA A 3 20.41 -12.34 38.26
CA ALA A 3 19.11 -12.07 37.68
C ALA A 3 19.30 -11.26 36.39
N THR A 4 19.06 -11.89 35.24
CA THR A 4 18.89 -11.18 33.97
C THR A 4 17.65 -10.31 34.10
N ALA A 5 17.85 -9.00 34.02
CA ALA A 5 16.78 -8.02 33.96
C ALA A 5 15.84 -8.39 32.81
N ILE A 6 14.58 -8.64 33.12
CA ILE A 6 13.52 -8.80 32.14
C ILE A 6 13.41 -7.46 31.43
N ALA A 7 13.85 -7.40 30.16
CA ALA A 7 13.64 -6.22 29.33
C ALA A 7 12.14 -5.95 29.27
N GLY A 8 11.72 -4.79 29.80
CA GLY A 8 10.34 -4.32 29.65
C GLY A 8 9.98 -4.18 28.16
N PRO A 9 8.69 -4.04 27.82
CA PRO A 9 8.31 -3.69 26.45
C PRO A 9 9.10 -2.45 26.01
N PRO A 10 9.57 -2.39 24.75
CA PRO A 10 10.34 -1.26 24.27
C PRO A 10 9.55 0.01 24.57
N ALA A 11 10.21 1.00 25.20
CA ALA A 11 9.61 2.29 25.48
C ALA A 11 9.04 2.84 24.17
N THR A 12 7.76 3.23 24.18
CA THR A 12 7.16 3.91 23.03
C THR A 12 7.90 5.23 22.83
N LEU A 13 8.59 5.34 21.70
CA LEU A 13 9.32 6.55 21.33
C LEU A 13 8.39 7.50 20.57
N ASP A 14 8.71 8.79 20.58
CA ASP A 14 8.08 9.73 19.66
C ASP A 14 8.35 9.28 18.22
N ALA A 15 7.30 9.27 17.40
CA ALA A 15 7.41 8.83 16.01
C ALA A 15 8.24 9.82 15.18
N PRO A 16 9.06 9.32 14.24
CA PRO A 16 9.54 10.11 13.11
C PRO A 16 8.39 10.76 12.35
N ALA A 17 8.70 11.73 11.49
CA ALA A 17 7.67 12.37 10.67
C ALA A 17 6.97 11.32 9.78
N VAL A 18 5.65 11.46 9.57
CA VAL A 18 4.83 10.51 8.78
C VAL A 18 5.44 10.26 7.40
N LYS A 19 6.11 11.26 6.82
CA LYS A 19 6.81 11.18 5.53
C LYS A 19 7.98 10.19 5.47
N GLU A 20 8.50 9.76 6.62
CA GLU A 20 9.61 8.82 6.72
C GLU A 20 9.16 7.36 6.67
N PHE A 21 7.85 7.11 6.77
CA PHE A 21 7.27 5.78 6.67
C PHE A 21 6.97 5.45 5.22
N MET A 22 7.85 4.64 4.61
CA MET A 22 7.83 4.33 3.18
C MET A 22 7.44 2.88 2.88
N ILE A 23 7.33 2.03 3.90
CA ILE A 23 7.06 0.59 3.74
C ILE A 23 5.80 0.22 4.53
N GLY A 24 4.79 -0.25 3.82
CA GLY A 24 3.63 -0.87 4.45
C GLY A 24 3.89 -2.33 4.78
N TRP A 25 3.34 -2.81 5.87
CA TRP A 25 3.36 -4.22 6.26
C TRP A 25 1.91 -4.64 6.51
N ILE A 26 1.40 -5.49 5.63
CA ILE A 26 0.01 -5.95 5.68
C ILE A 26 -0.06 -7.31 6.37
N CYS A 27 -0.82 -7.33 7.46
CA CYS A 27 -1.26 -8.51 8.19
C CYS A 27 -2.76 -8.72 7.96
N VAL A 28 -3.17 -9.95 7.69
CA VAL A 28 -4.57 -10.32 7.49
C VAL A 28 -5.12 -11.07 8.71
N LEU A 29 -4.26 -11.82 9.41
CA LEU A 29 -4.61 -12.60 10.59
C LEU A 29 -3.96 -12.06 11.87
N ARG A 30 -4.58 -12.36 13.01
CA ARG A 30 -4.05 -11.98 14.32
C ARG A 30 -2.69 -12.62 14.63
N ALA A 31 -2.45 -13.84 14.14
CA ALA A 31 -1.16 -14.52 14.28
C ALA A 31 -0.03 -13.76 13.55
N GLU A 32 -0.30 -13.34 12.32
CA GLU A 32 0.61 -12.56 11.46
C GLU A 32 0.93 -11.22 12.11
N TYR A 33 -0.09 -10.51 12.60
CA TYR A 33 0.12 -9.26 13.33
C TYR A 33 1.00 -9.42 14.57
N ARG A 34 0.78 -10.47 15.37
CA ARG A 34 1.60 -10.73 16.56
C ARG A 34 3.06 -11.03 16.19
N ALA A 35 3.30 -11.73 15.09
CA ALA A 35 4.63 -12.00 14.56
C ALA A 35 5.30 -10.71 14.04
N ALA A 36 4.59 -9.89 13.27
CA ALA A 36 5.08 -8.61 12.77
C ALA A 36 5.50 -7.66 13.91
N LEU A 37 4.76 -7.67 15.02
CA LEU A 37 5.13 -6.90 16.20
C LEU A 37 6.38 -7.40 16.93
N ALA A 38 6.75 -8.66 16.76
CA ALA A 38 7.90 -9.28 17.42
C ALA A 38 9.23 -8.93 16.75
N ILE A 39 9.20 -8.62 15.44
CA ILE A 39 10.41 -8.32 14.65
C ILE A 39 10.85 -6.86 14.70
N LEU A 40 10.04 -5.98 15.30
CA LEU A 40 10.33 -4.55 15.41
C LEU A 40 11.48 -4.30 16.39
N ASP A 41 12.47 -3.52 15.96
CA ASP A 41 13.54 -3.04 16.84
C ASP A 41 13.00 -1.91 17.75
N GLU A 42 12.11 -1.06 17.22
CA GLU A 42 11.45 0.04 17.94
C GLU A 42 9.96 0.14 17.60
N ARG A 43 9.18 0.66 18.55
CA ARG A 43 7.76 1.00 18.39
C ARG A 43 7.55 2.48 18.65
N TYR A 44 6.75 3.11 17.79
CA TYR A 44 6.48 4.53 17.85
C TYR A 44 5.03 4.82 18.21
N GLU A 45 4.82 5.95 18.88
CA GLU A 45 3.48 6.44 19.20
C GLU A 45 2.73 6.93 17.95
N THR A 46 1.43 6.64 17.88
CA THR A 46 0.58 7.04 16.73
C THR A 46 -0.22 8.32 16.97
N LYS A 47 0.02 9.02 18.10
CA LYS A 47 -0.75 10.21 18.52
C LYS A 47 -0.80 11.34 17.48
N ASN A 48 0.27 11.48 16.68
CA ASN A 48 0.41 12.54 15.68
C ASN A 48 -0.05 12.10 14.27
N VAL A 49 -0.46 10.85 14.10
CA VAL A 49 -0.91 10.34 12.80
C VAL A 49 -2.35 10.75 12.56
N VAL A 50 -2.55 11.70 11.63
CA VAL A 50 -3.88 12.05 11.16
C VAL A 50 -4.28 11.14 10.02
N ARG A 51 -5.22 10.23 10.28
CA ARG A 51 -5.73 9.27 9.29
C ARG A 51 -6.38 9.96 8.09
N GLY A 52 -6.26 9.34 6.92
CA GLY A 52 -7.03 9.67 5.74
C GLY A 52 -8.53 9.54 6.02
N SER A 53 -9.34 10.32 5.29
CA SER A 53 -10.79 10.26 5.42
C SER A 53 -11.30 8.85 5.12
N GLU A 54 -12.26 8.39 5.93
CA GLU A 54 -12.85 7.04 5.88
C GLU A 54 -11.88 5.88 6.19
N ASP A 55 -10.61 6.14 6.47
CA ASP A 55 -9.69 5.11 6.95
C ASP A 55 -10.11 4.66 8.36
N LYS A 56 -10.50 3.39 8.46
CA LYS A 56 -10.94 2.75 9.71
C LYS A 56 -9.87 1.87 10.33
N ASN A 57 -8.73 1.70 9.68
CA ASN A 57 -7.65 0.88 10.20
C ASN A 57 -7.04 1.50 11.45
N GLN A 58 -6.39 0.63 12.22
CA GLN A 58 -5.46 1.02 13.26
C GLN A 58 -4.07 0.57 12.84
N TYR A 59 -3.07 1.36 13.22
CA TYR A 59 -1.68 1.14 12.82
C TYR A 59 -0.79 1.04 14.03
N VAL A 60 0.28 0.25 13.88
CA VAL A 60 1.48 0.35 14.69
C VAL A 60 2.59 0.84 13.79
N LEU A 61 3.26 1.90 14.24
CA LEU A 61 4.47 2.41 13.61
C LEU A 61 5.68 1.81 14.29
N GLY A 62 6.70 1.44 13.52
CA GLY A 62 7.92 0.90 14.09
C GLY A 62 9.09 0.95 13.12
N ARG A 63 10.22 0.40 13.58
CA ARG A 63 11.46 0.35 12.82
C ARG A 63 12.02 -1.06 12.75
N VAL A 64 12.55 -1.42 11.59
CA VAL A 64 13.31 -2.64 11.32
C VAL A 64 14.58 -2.26 10.60
N GLY A 65 15.73 -2.44 11.24
CA GLY A 65 17.01 -1.95 10.75
C GLY A 65 16.95 -0.45 10.47
N SER A 66 17.25 -0.07 9.23
CA SER A 66 17.22 1.32 8.75
C SER A 66 15.85 1.79 8.23
N HIS A 67 14.81 0.96 8.32
CA HIS A 67 13.52 1.22 7.67
C HIS A 67 12.40 1.43 8.67
N ASN A 68 11.62 2.49 8.45
CA ASN A 68 10.39 2.74 9.18
C ASN A 68 9.23 2.03 8.47
N VAL A 69 8.47 1.23 9.23
CA VAL A 69 7.40 0.36 8.73
C VAL A 69 6.05 0.72 9.35
N ILE A 70 4.99 0.56 8.57
CA ILE A 70 3.59 0.76 8.99
C ILE A 70 2.92 -0.61 9.04
N ILE A 71 2.51 -1.07 10.21
CA ILE A 71 1.82 -2.36 10.37
C ILE A 71 0.34 -2.11 10.64
N ASN A 72 -0.58 -2.69 9.85
CA ASN A 72 -2.00 -2.61 10.16
C ASN A 72 -2.38 -3.60 11.27
N LEU A 73 -3.36 -3.24 12.08
CA LEU A 73 -4.07 -4.17 12.94
C LEU A 73 -5.20 -4.84 12.14
N PRO A 74 -5.15 -6.16 11.89
CA PRO A 74 -6.24 -6.84 11.20
C PRO A 74 -7.50 -6.90 12.10
N PRO A 75 -8.68 -6.54 11.58
CA PRO A 75 -9.94 -6.74 12.28
C PRO A 75 -10.25 -8.22 12.48
N VAL A 76 -10.93 -8.53 13.58
CA VAL A 76 -11.28 -9.91 13.92
C VAL A 76 -12.34 -10.43 12.95
N GLY A 77 -12.08 -11.58 12.34
CA GLY A 77 -13.05 -12.30 11.52
C GLY A 77 -13.21 -11.79 10.09
N LEU A 78 -12.45 -10.78 9.65
CA LEU A 78 -12.42 -10.33 8.27
C LEU A 78 -11.08 -10.68 7.63
N ASN A 79 -11.10 -11.41 6.52
CA ASN A 79 -9.93 -11.87 5.79
C ASN A 79 -10.20 -11.91 4.27
N GLY A 80 -9.19 -12.30 3.49
CA GLY A 80 -9.30 -12.45 2.04
C GLY A 80 -8.97 -11.17 1.24
N PRO A 81 -9.00 -11.28 -0.10
CA PRO A 81 -8.39 -10.29 -0.99
C PRO A 81 -9.03 -8.91 -0.93
N VAL A 82 -10.36 -8.83 -0.80
CA VAL A 82 -11.09 -7.54 -0.70
C VAL A 82 -10.69 -6.78 0.56
N HIS A 83 -10.48 -7.50 1.66
CA HIS A 83 -10.08 -6.89 2.92
C HIS A 83 -8.63 -6.38 2.85
N ALA A 84 -7.70 -7.21 2.37
CA ALA A 84 -6.31 -6.81 2.18
C ALA A 84 -6.16 -5.62 1.21
N PHE A 85 -6.92 -5.60 0.11
CA PHE A 85 -7.00 -4.45 -0.79
C PHE A 85 -7.46 -3.18 -0.07
N SER A 86 -8.52 -3.29 0.75
CA SER A 86 -9.05 -2.15 1.51
C SER A 86 -8.04 -1.62 2.52
N VAL A 87 -7.31 -2.50 3.20
CA VAL A 87 -6.20 -2.14 4.10
C VAL A 87 -5.12 -1.38 3.33
N ALA A 88 -4.65 -1.90 2.20
CA ALA A 88 -3.61 -1.26 1.39
C ALA A 88 -4.04 0.14 0.92
N ARG A 89 -5.27 0.28 0.42
CA ARG A 89 -5.85 1.56 -0.03
C ARG A 89 -5.93 2.59 1.09
N ASP A 90 -6.37 2.17 2.25
CA ASP A 90 -6.52 3.06 3.40
C ASP A 90 -5.14 3.40 4.01
N MET A 91 -4.18 2.48 3.96
CA MET A 91 -2.77 2.78 4.28
C MET A 91 -2.20 3.83 3.34
N LYS A 92 -2.42 3.75 2.02
CA LYS A 92 -1.95 4.76 1.06
C LYS A 92 -2.56 6.13 1.29
N SER A 93 -3.84 6.19 1.67
CA SER A 93 -4.50 7.47 1.97
C SER A 93 -4.05 8.10 3.28
N THR A 94 -3.52 7.32 4.23
CA THR A 94 -2.94 7.85 5.48
C THR A 94 -1.43 8.11 5.35
N PHE A 95 -0.72 7.28 4.59
CA PHE A 95 0.73 7.31 4.40
C PHE A 95 1.07 7.47 2.90
N PRO A 96 0.86 8.68 2.33
CA PRO A 96 0.98 8.92 0.89
C PRO A 96 2.39 8.76 0.30
N ARG A 97 3.43 8.68 1.15
CA ARG A 97 4.84 8.42 0.75
C ARG A 97 5.23 6.94 0.80
N MET A 98 4.29 6.06 1.16
CA MET A 98 4.47 4.63 1.08
C MET A 98 4.77 4.22 -0.37
N ARG A 99 5.82 3.43 -0.56
CA ARG A 99 6.37 3.05 -1.87
C ARG A 99 5.90 1.66 -2.30
N PHE A 100 5.90 0.73 -1.35
CA PHE A 100 5.47 -0.64 -1.54
C PHE A 100 4.96 -1.23 -0.23
N THR A 101 4.34 -2.40 -0.32
CA THR A 101 3.91 -3.18 0.83
C THR A 101 4.63 -4.52 0.90
N LEU A 102 5.00 -4.96 2.09
CA LEU A 102 5.25 -6.36 2.38
C LEU A 102 3.92 -6.99 2.80
N LEU A 103 3.50 -8.04 2.11
CA LEU A 103 2.33 -8.83 2.49
C LEU A 103 2.85 -10.10 3.17
N VAL A 104 2.92 -10.04 4.50
CA VAL A 104 3.62 -11.05 5.29
C VAL A 104 2.60 -11.87 6.07
N GLY A 105 2.57 -13.17 5.81
CA GLY A 105 1.59 -14.03 6.43
C GLY A 105 1.84 -15.51 6.19
N ILE A 106 0.77 -16.30 6.21
CA ILE A 106 0.86 -17.75 6.01
C ILE A 106 0.34 -18.19 4.64
N ALA A 107 0.75 -19.38 4.19
CA ALA A 107 0.27 -20.04 2.99
C ALA A 107 0.26 -21.56 3.13
N GLY A 108 -0.44 -22.24 2.23
CA GLY A 108 -0.37 -23.69 2.07
C GLY A 108 0.70 -24.07 1.05
N GLY A 109 1.66 -24.91 1.41
CA GLY A 109 2.77 -25.33 0.57
C GLY A 109 2.41 -26.43 -0.42
N VAL A 110 3.14 -26.50 -1.53
CA VAL A 110 3.05 -27.59 -2.52
C VAL A 110 4.32 -28.43 -2.43
N PRO A 111 4.30 -29.55 -1.69
CA PRO A 111 5.46 -30.43 -1.60
C PRO A 111 5.63 -31.18 -2.93
N SER A 112 6.86 -31.24 -3.44
CA SER A 112 7.19 -31.98 -4.66
C SER A 112 8.58 -32.61 -4.55
N LEU A 113 8.94 -33.50 -5.49
CA LEU A 113 10.29 -34.08 -5.53
C LEU A 113 11.35 -33.02 -5.86
N ASP A 114 11.01 -32.06 -6.72
CA ASP A 114 11.94 -31.01 -7.16
C ASP A 114 12.04 -29.86 -6.13
N SER A 115 11.05 -29.74 -5.26
CA SER A 115 10.97 -28.70 -4.22
C SER A 115 10.34 -29.29 -2.96
N ASP A 116 11.19 -29.72 -2.02
CA ASP A 116 10.83 -30.30 -0.73
C ASP A 116 10.41 -29.19 0.26
N ILE A 117 9.28 -28.55 -0.02
CA ILE A 117 8.66 -27.55 0.86
C ILE A 117 8.05 -28.24 2.08
N ARG A 118 8.37 -27.72 3.26
CA ARG A 118 7.99 -28.25 4.58
C ARG A 118 7.25 -27.21 5.42
N LEU A 119 6.56 -27.66 6.46
CA LEU A 119 5.91 -26.73 7.38
C LEU A 119 6.96 -25.92 8.14
N GLY A 120 6.71 -24.61 8.22
CA GLY A 120 7.65 -23.64 8.80
C GLY A 120 8.65 -23.04 7.81
N ASP A 121 8.76 -23.57 6.59
CA ASP A 121 9.54 -22.92 5.52
C ASP A 121 8.92 -21.59 5.11
N VAL A 122 9.70 -20.76 4.42
CA VAL A 122 9.25 -19.46 3.91
C VAL A 122 9.36 -19.42 2.40
N VAL A 123 8.33 -18.88 1.75
CA VAL A 123 8.30 -18.65 0.30
C VAL A 123 8.21 -17.14 0.04
N ILE A 124 9.06 -16.61 -0.84
CA ILE A 124 8.92 -15.26 -1.40
C ILE A 124 8.37 -15.36 -2.84
N GLY A 125 7.30 -14.62 -3.11
CA GLY A 125 6.54 -14.72 -4.34
C GLY A 125 7.18 -13.97 -5.49
N GLN A 126 7.80 -14.68 -6.44
CA GLN A 126 8.36 -14.06 -7.66
C GLN A 126 7.29 -13.78 -8.71
N LYS A 127 6.22 -14.59 -8.70
CA LYS A 127 5.07 -14.47 -9.60
C LYS A 127 3.81 -14.80 -8.82
N ILE A 128 2.75 -14.05 -9.03
CA ILE A 128 1.45 -14.27 -8.40
C ILE A 128 0.46 -14.63 -9.50
N ILE A 129 -0.14 -15.80 -9.37
CA ILE A 129 -1.01 -16.41 -10.38
C ILE A 129 -2.45 -16.43 -9.84
N PRO A 130 -3.36 -15.59 -10.37
CA PRO A 130 -4.78 -15.63 -10.07
C PRO A 130 -5.44 -16.88 -10.66
N TYR A 131 -5.25 -18.01 -9.99
CA TYR A 131 -5.42 -19.34 -10.60
C TYR A 131 -6.88 -19.77 -10.80
N ARG A 132 -7.85 -19.10 -10.15
CA ARG A 132 -9.31 -19.28 -10.39
C ARG A 132 -9.95 -18.07 -11.06
N THR A 133 -9.17 -17.07 -11.43
CA THR A 133 -9.67 -15.97 -12.27
C THR A 133 -9.68 -16.39 -13.73
N GLY A 134 -10.87 -16.64 -14.28
CA GLY A 134 -11.01 -17.23 -15.61
C GLY A 134 -12.46 -17.41 -16.05
N LYS A 135 -12.64 -18.21 -17.10
CA LYS A 135 -13.94 -18.54 -17.70
C LYS A 135 -14.22 -20.02 -17.52
N GLU A 136 -15.41 -20.35 -17.02
CA GLU A 136 -15.91 -21.71 -17.07
C GLU A 136 -16.50 -21.96 -18.47
N THR A 137 -15.99 -22.95 -19.19
CA THR A 137 -16.48 -23.31 -20.53
C THR A 137 -16.95 -24.76 -20.57
N GLN A 138 -17.65 -25.15 -21.64
CA GLN A 138 -18.02 -26.55 -21.86
C GLN A 138 -16.80 -27.48 -22.05
N TYR A 139 -15.61 -26.93 -22.25
CA TYR A 139 -14.34 -27.66 -22.37
C TYR A 139 -13.48 -27.58 -21.10
N GLY A 140 -14.00 -26.96 -20.04
CA GLY A 140 -13.31 -26.77 -18.75
C GLY A 140 -12.97 -25.31 -18.46
N PHE A 141 -12.26 -25.11 -17.36
CA PHE A 141 -11.88 -23.78 -16.89
C PHE A 141 -10.66 -23.23 -17.66
N GLU A 142 -10.81 -22.03 -18.23
CA GLU A 142 -9.77 -21.28 -18.91
C GLU A 142 -9.28 -20.11 -18.03
N ARG A 143 -8.03 -20.17 -17.56
CA ARG A 143 -7.43 -19.10 -16.76
C ARG A 143 -7.23 -17.84 -17.59
N THR A 144 -7.83 -16.72 -17.18
CA THR A 144 -7.68 -15.41 -17.86
C THR A 144 -7.08 -14.33 -16.97
N GLY A 145 -6.87 -14.60 -15.67
CA GLY A 145 -6.25 -13.66 -14.75
C GLY A 145 -4.85 -13.25 -15.21
N MET A 146 -4.47 -11.98 -15.01
CA MET A 146 -3.13 -11.53 -15.34
C MET A 146 -2.14 -11.99 -14.27
N VAL A 147 -1.02 -12.58 -14.68
CA VAL A 147 0.08 -12.91 -13.77
C VAL A 147 0.73 -11.61 -13.32
N LYS A 148 0.95 -11.48 -12.01
CA LYS A 148 1.59 -10.30 -11.40
C LYS A 148 2.99 -10.66 -10.91
N ALA A 149 3.88 -9.69 -10.85
CA ALA A 149 5.23 -9.88 -10.32
C ALA A 149 5.63 -8.67 -9.46
N PRO A 150 6.38 -8.86 -8.37
CA PRO A 150 7.00 -7.75 -7.66
C PRO A 150 7.93 -6.95 -8.59
N SER A 151 8.20 -5.70 -8.26
CA SER A 151 9.09 -4.87 -9.07
C SER A 151 10.52 -5.39 -9.03
N SER A 152 11.32 -5.01 -10.04
CA SER A 152 12.71 -5.45 -10.18
C SER A 152 13.60 -5.11 -8.98
N GLU A 153 13.34 -3.99 -8.31
CA GLU A 153 14.08 -3.51 -7.14
C GLU A 153 13.84 -4.43 -5.94
N LEU A 154 12.60 -4.90 -5.76
CA LEU A 154 12.25 -5.86 -4.70
C LEU A 154 12.85 -7.23 -5.01
N LEU A 155 12.77 -7.68 -6.27
CA LEU A 155 13.34 -8.96 -6.69
C LEU A 155 14.87 -8.98 -6.58
N THR A 156 15.56 -7.88 -6.90
CA THR A 156 17.02 -7.79 -6.79
C THR A 156 17.48 -7.91 -5.34
N THR A 157 16.70 -7.40 -4.40
CA THR A 157 17.00 -7.49 -2.96
C THR A 157 17.00 -8.93 -2.45
N ILE A 158 16.24 -9.82 -3.10
CA ILE A 158 16.25 -11.25 -2.78
C ILE A 158 17.64 -11.87 -3.05
N GLY A 159 18.36 -11.39 -4.07
CA GLY A 159 19.74 -11.82 -4.33
C GLY A 159 20.65 -11.56 -3.13
N TYR A 160 20.60 -10.35 -2.56
CA TYR A 160 21.36 -10.03 -1.34
C TYR A 160 20.91 -10.86 -0.13
N LEU A 161 19.61 -11.20 0.00
CA LEU A 161 19.15 -12.09 1.06
C LEU A 161 19.72 -13.50 0.90
N ASN A 162 19.76 -14.03 -0.33
CA ASN A 162 20.37 -15.33 -0.61
C ASN A 162 21.87 -15.30 -0.32
N ASP A 163 22.59 -14.24 -0.71
CA ASP A 163 24.02 -14.09 -0.37
C ASP A 163 24.23 -14.12 1.15
N ARG A 164 23.36 -13.46 1.93
CA ARG A 164 23.43 -13.53 3.39
C ARG A 164 23.23 -14.95 3.94
N ILE A 165 22.35 -15.75 3.32
CA ILE A 165 22.10 -17.13 3.72
C ILE A 165 23.27 -18.03 3.31
N ASP A 166 23.65 -18.01 2.04
CA ASP A 166 24.60 -18.96 1.45
C ASP A 166 26.06 -18.60 1.72
N ILE A 167 26.41 -17.31 1.77
CA ILE A 167 27.79 -16.81 1.90
C ILE A 167 28.07 -16.38 3.34
N ASP A 168 27.20 -15.54 3.92
CA ASP A 168 27.41 -15.03 5.29
C ASP A 168 26.97 -16.02 6.38
N GLY A 169 26.30 -17.11 6.00
CA GLY A 169 25.86 -18.17 6.92
C GLY A 169 24.69 -17.76 7.82
N LEU A 170 23.79 -16.90 7.33
CA LEU A 170 22.56 -16.55 8.04
C LEU A 170 21.67 -17.79 8.20
N ASP A 171 21.50 -18.21 9.45
CA ASP A 171 20.57 -19.27 9.85
C ASP A 171 19.21 -18.66 10.23
N LEU A 172 18.18 -18.99 9.45
CA LEU A 172 16.82 -18.51 9.64
C LEU A 172 16.19 -19.13 10.88
N SER A 173 16.46 -20.40 11.20
CA SER A 173 15.95 -21.03 12.42
C SER A 173 16.47 -20.36 13.68
N LEU A 174 17.76 -20.05 13.74
CA LEU A 174 18.36 -19.28 14.83
C LEU A 174 17.76 -17.87 14.90
N SER A 175 17.61 -17.19 13.77
CA SER A 175 16.98 -15.87 13.72
C SER A 175 15.54 -15.89 14.24
N ILE A 176 14.75 -16.91 13.89
CA ILE A 176 13.38 -17.09 14.37
C ILE A 176 13.36 -17.29 15.88
N GLU A 177 14.28 -18.11 16.40
CA GLU A 177 14.40 -18.39 17.83
C GLU A 177 14.82 -17.13 18.61
N GLU A 178 15.75 -16.33 18.09
CA GLU A 178 16.13 -15.04 18.68
C GLU A 178 14.95 -14.07 18.77
N VAL A 179 14.17 -13.95 17.69
CA VAL A 179 12.96 -13.11 17.68
C VAL A 179 11.94 -13.65 18.69
N ARG A 180 11.72 -14.98 18.72
CA ARG A 180 10.79 -15.64 19.64
C ARG A 180 11.14 -15.35 21.09
N MET A 181 12.42 -15.41 21.44
CA MET A 181 12.93 -15.20 22.80
C MET A 181 12.84 -13.74 23.26
N LYS A 182 12.82 -12.77 22.32
CA LYS A 182 12.57 -11.35 22.62
C LYS A 182 11.10 -11.07 23.00
N ILE A 183 10.16 -11.98 22.70
CA ILE A 183 8.74 -11.80 23.02
C ILE A 183 8.51 -11.99 24.53
N ALA A 184 8.48 -10.88 25.27
CA ALA A 184 8.36 -10.87 26.74
C ALA A 184 7.20 -11.72 27.29
N LYS A 185 6.02 -11.70 26.65
CA LYS A 185 4.86 -12.53 27.02
C LYS A 185 4.27 -13.23 25.82
N GLY A 186 4.18 -14.56 25.90
CA GLY A 186 3.54 -15.38 24.87
C GLY A 186 4.48 -15.87 23.76
N GLY A 187 5.79 -15.71 23.90
CA GLY A 187 6.78 -16.30 22.97
C GLY A 187 6.73 -17.83 22.90
N ALA A 188 6.27 -18.51 23.96
CA ALA A 188 6.04 -19.95 23.96
C ALA A 188 4.96 -20.40 22.96
N ALA A 189 4.00 -19.53 22.62
CA ALA A 189 2.96 -19.85 21.63
C ALA A 189 3.51 -19.91 20.19
N PHE A 190 4.72 -19.41 19.97
CA PHE A 190 5.42 -19.42 18.69
C PHE A 190 6.47 -20.54 18.60
N LEU A 191 6.45 -21.53 19.49
CA LEU A 191 7.35 -22.69 19.37
C LEU A 191 7.05 -23.45 18.08
N ARG A 192 8.12 -23.95 17.44
CA ARG A 192 8.00 -24.84 16.29
C ARG A 192 7.24 -26.11 16.72
N PRO A 193 6.13 -26.48 16.05
CA PRO A 193 5.49 -27.76 16.30
C PRO A 193 6.43 -28.93 15.96
N ALA A 194 6.38 -30.00 16.75
CA ALA A 194 7.31 -31.13 16.63
C ALA A 194 7.06 -32.04 15.41
N SER A 195 5.82 -32.08 14.90
CA SER A 195 5.41 -33.01 13.84
C SER A 195 5.01 -32.24 12.58
N ASP A 196 5.81 -32.38 11.53
CA ASP A 196 5.46 -31.99 10.17
C ASP A 196 4.78 -33.16 9.45
N ARG A 197 3.47 -33.05 9.24
CA ARG A 197 2.65 -34.10 8.63
C ARG A 197 2.30 -33.79 7.19
N CYS A 198 3.11 -34.34 6.27
CA CYS A 198 2.76 -34.39 4.85
C CYS A 198 2.18 -35.77 4.53
N TYR A 199 0.91 -35.85 4.16
CA TYR A 199 0.26 -37.10 3.77
C TYR A 199 0.51 -37.41 2.29
N LYS A 200 0.53 -38.71 1.95
CA LYS A 200 0.63 -39.19 0.57
C LYS A 200 -0.59 -38.76 -0.26
N LEU A 201 -0.38 -38.55 -1.55
CA LEU A 201 -1.43 -38.16 -2.49
C LEU A 201 -2.65 -39.12 -2.41
N GLY A 202 -3.85 -38.55 -2.35
CA GLY A 202 -5.10 -39.30 -2.40
C GLY A 202 -5.51 -39.95 -1.08
N PHE A 203 -4.78 -39.72 0.00
CA PHE A 203 -5.28 -40.03 1.33
C PHE A 203 -6.28 -38.95 1.74
N ALA A 204 -7.52 -39.37 1.98
CA ALA A 204 -8.60 -38.51 2.43
C ALA A 204 -9.12 -38.96 3.78
N HIS A 205 -9.40 -38.01 4.66
CA HIS A 205 -9.98 -38.30 5.96
C HIS A 205 -11.50 -38.43 5.85
N GLN A 206 -12.08 -39.41 6.53
CA GLN A 206 -13.54 -39.45 6.71
C GLN A 206 -13.94 -38.35 7.70
N GLU A 207 -15.02 -37.61 7.41
CA GLU A 207 -15.45 -36.40 8.16
C GLU A 207 -15.56 -36.60 9.68
N SER A 208 -15.80 -37.83 10.15
CA SER A 208 -15.97 -38.17 11.56
C SER A 208 -14.69 -38.58 12.30
N GLY A 209 -13.49 -38.48 11.70
CA GLY A 209 -12.26 -39.04 12.27
C GLY A 209 -10.91 -38.42 11.87
N CYS A 210 -10.84 -37.16 11.43
CA CYS A 210 -9.55 -36.51 11.11
C CYS A 210 -8.68 -36.35 12.37
N ASP A 211 -7.57 -37.08 12.41
CA ASP A 211 -6.52 -37.01 13.44
C ASP A 211 -5.58 -35.81 13.27
N CYS A 212 -5.85 -34.94 12.29
CA CYS A 212 -4.99 -33.83 11.91
C CYS A 212 -4.73 -32.84 13.06
N VAL A 213 -5.63 -32.81 14.05
CA VAL A 213 -5.54 -31.98 15.26
C VAL A 213 -4.95 -32.70 16.47
N LEU A 214 -4.72 -34.02 16.38
CA LEU A 214 -4.10 -34.81 17.45
C LEU A 214 -2.59 -34.59 17.49
N PRO A 215 -1.89 -34.86 18.61
CA PRO A 215 -0.44 -34.72 18.73
C PRO A 215 0.38 -35.66 17.83
N GLU A 216 -0.16 -36.85 17.54
CA GLU A 216 0.41 -37.84 16.62
C GLU A 216 -0.63 -38.30 15.60
N SER A 217 -0.18 -38.76 14.43
CA SER A 217 -1.09 -39.35 13.44
C SER A 217 -1.37 -40.80 13.80
N GLN A 218 -2.63 -41.19 13.68
CA GLN A 218 -3.12 -42.57 13.74
C GLN A 218 -2.80 -43.36 12.45
N TYR A 219 -2.33 -42.68 11.40
CA TYR A 219 -2.01 -43.27 10.09
C TYR A 219 -0.55 -42.95 9.65
N PRO A 220 0.47 -43.30 10.45
CA PRO A 220 1.86 -42.95 10.15
C PRO A 220 2.36 -43.53 8.82
N GLU A 221 1.83 -44.66 8.37
CA GLU A 221 2.15 -45.28 7.09
C GLU A 221 1.65 -44.48 5.86
N ARG A 222 0.70 -43.56 6.09
CA ARG A 222 0.17 -42.64 5.07
C ARG A 222 0.96 -41.34 4.99
N LEU A 223 1.88 -41.09 5.91
CA LEU A 223 2.80 -39.97 5.82
C LEU A 223 3.87 -40.20 4.76
N VAL A 224 4.28 -39.13 4.09
CA VAL A 224 5.44 -39.11 3.21
C VAL A 224 6.68 -39.19 4.10
N HIS A 225 7.48 -40.24 3.93
CA HIS A 225 8.76 -40.35 4.61
C HIS A 225 9.74 -39.33 4.02
N ARG A 226 10.25 -38.44 4.88
CA ARG A 226 11.24 -37.42 4.52
C ARG A 226 12.37 -37.48 5.54
N SER A 227 13.60 -37.52 5.07
CA SER A 227 14.77 -37.44 5.94
C SER A 227 14.82 -36.09 6.65
N GLU A 228 15.41 -36.05 7.84
CA GLU A 228 15.76 -34.78 8.47
C GLU A 228 16.73 -34.01 7.57
N ARG A 229 16.62 -32.68 7.58
CA ARG A 229 17.57 -31.82 6.87
C ARG A 229 18.85 -31.77 7.72
N GLU A 230 19.99 -31.95 7.08
CA GLU A 230 21.30 -31.87 7.74
C GLU A 230 21.67 -30.40 8.08
N ASP A 231 21.16 -29.45 7.30
CA ASP A 231 21.36 -28.00 7.46
C ASP A 231 20.20 -27.33 8.25
N ASP A 232 20.00 -26.02 8.05
CA ASP A 232 18.89 -25.24 8.63
C ASP A 232 17.52 -25.92 8.38
N PRO A 233 16.74 -26.22 9.44
CA PRO A 233 15.43 -26.85 9.29
C PRO A 233 14.37 -25.90 8.73
N VAL A 234 14.64 -24.60 8.58
CA VAL A 234 13.81 -23.64 7.83
C VAL A 234 14.55 -23.25 6.55
N ARG A 235 13.90 -23.40 5.40
CA ARG A 235 14.45 -22.98 4.11
C ARG A 235 13.64 -21.85 3.48
N LEU A 236 14.34 -21.00 2.73
CA LEU A 236 13.75 -19.99 1.87
C LEU A 236 13.56 -20.56 0.46
N PHE A 237 12.34 -20.44 -0.06
CA PHE A 237 11.99 -20.80 -1.43
C PHE A 237 11.56 -19.58 -2.22
N LEU A 238 11.88 -19.57 -3.51
CA LEU A 238 11.42 -18.58 -4.47
C LEU A 238 10.57 -19.27 -5.52
N GLY A 239 9.40 -18.74 -5.83
CA GLY A 239 8.55 -19.35 -6.84
C GLY A 239 7.25 -18.63 -7.10
N ALA A 240 6.42 -19.24 -7.95
CA ALA A 240 5.09 -18.72 -8.23
C ALA A 240 4.11 -19.10 -7.11
N MET A 241 3.31 -18.13 -6.68
CA MET A 241 2.23 -18.35 -5.70
C MET A 241 0.88 -18.34 -6.41
N GLY A 242 0.04 -19.33 -6.09
CA GLY A 242 -1.37 -19.30 -6.46
C GLY A 242 -2.13 -18.39 -5.50
N SER A 243 -2.80 -17.37 -6.02
CA SER A 243 -3.50 -16.36 -5.23
C SER A 243 -4.97 -16.29 -5.64
N ASP A 244 -5.91 -16.58 -4.74
CA ASP A 244 -7.34 -16.43 -5.06
C ASP A 244 -8.23 -16.34 -3.81
N ALA A 245 -9.50 -15.95 -3.97
CA ALA A 245 -10.41 -15.75 -2.83
C ALA A 245 -10.80 -17.04 -2.10
N ALA A 246 -10.66 -18.21 -2.74
CA ALA A 246 -11.00 -19.50 -2.14
C ALA A 246 -9.78 -20.20 -1.55
N VAL A 247 -9.91 -20.71 -0.32
CA VAL A 247 -8.90 -21.56 0.31
C VAL A 247 -8.74 -22.85 -0.49
N MET A 248 -7.51 -23.20 -0.85
CA MET A 248 -7.19 -24.50 -1.44
C MET A 248 -7.13 -25.58 -0.35
N LYS A 249 -8.04 -26.57 -0.42
CA LYS A 249 -8.09 -27.73 0.49
C LYS A 249 -8.26 -29.06 -0.25
N ASN A 250 -7.89 -29.12 -1.54
CA ASN A 250 -8.05 -30.31 -2.36
C ASN A 250 -6.70 -30.67 -2.98
N ALA A 251 -6.06 -31.73 -2.49
CA ALA A 251 -4.71 -32.12 -2.90
C ALA A 251 -4.61 -32.41 -4.41
N GLN A 252 -5.64 -33.04 -5.00
CA GLN A 252 -5.64 -33.35 -6.45
C GLN A 252 -5.68 -32.07 -7.30
N SER A 253 -6.56 -31.13 -6.94
CA SER A 253 -6.68 -29.83 -7.60
C SER A 253 -5.42 -28.99 -7.39
N ARG A 254 -4.89 -28.98 -6.16
CA ARG A 254 -3.63 -28.33 -5.78
C ARG A 254 -2.50 -28.78 -6.70
N ASP A 255 -2.30 -30.09 -6.84
CA ASP A 255 -1.18 -30.63 -7.61
C ASP A 255 -1.38 -30.48 -9.12
N ALA A 256 -2.61 -30.65 -9.62
CA ALA A 256 -2.90 -30.45 -11.04
C ALA A 256 -2.64 -29.01 -11.48
N ILE A 257 -3.10 -28.03 -10.70
CA ILE A 257 -2.91 -26.60 -10.98
C ILE A 257 -1.44 -26.22 -10.75
N ALA A 258 -0.81 -26.72 -9.69
CA ALA A 258 0.59 -26.44 -9.40
C ALA A 258 1.51 -26.93 -10.49
N LYS A 259 1.30 -28.15 -10.99
CA LYS A 259 2.05 -28.70 -12.12
C LYS A 259 1.85 -27.89 -13.41
N ARG A 260 0.63 -27.41 -13.66
CA ARG A 260 0.31 -26.64 -14.87
C ARG A 260 0.93 -25.24 -14.85
N GLU A 261 0.92 -24.58 -13.70
CA GLU A 261 1.27 -23.16 -13.57
C GLU A 261 2.63 -22.92 -12.88
N GLY A 262 3.30 -23.97 -12.39
CA GLY A 262 4.55 -23.88 -11.64
C GLY A 262 4.40 -23.28 -10.24
N ILE A 263 3.27 -23.52 -9.57
CA ILE A 263 2.96 -22.95 -8.25
C ILE A 263 3.62 -23.76 -7.14
N VAL A 264 4.26 -23.06 -6.18
CA VAL A 264 4.92 -23.66 -5.02
C VAL A 264 4.15 -23.49 -3.71
N CYS A 265 3.24 -22.52 -3.63
CA CYS A 265 2.33 -22.36 -2.49
C CYS A 265 1.05 -21.61 -2.89
N TYR A 266 -0.01 -21.76 -2.10
CA TYR A 266 -1.30 -21.11 -2.27
C TYR A 266 -1.61 -20.15 -1.12
N GLU A 267 -2.00 -18.93 -1.45
CA GLU A 267 -2.47 -17.89 -0.53
C GLU A 267 -3.66 -17.13 -1.14
N MET A 268 -4.17 -16.09 -0.48
CA MET A 268 -5.48 -15.53 -0.84
C MET A 268 -5.51 -14.04 -1.20
N GLU A 269 -4.45 -13.27 -0.93
CA GLU A 269 -4.56 -11.81 -0.91
C GLU A 269 -3.67 -11.07 -1.90
N SER A 270 -2.54 -11.66 -2.29
CA SER A 270 -1.48 -10.93 -3.02
C SER A 270 -1.96 -10.33 -4.33
N TRP A 271 -2.77 -11.06 -5.11
CA TRP A 271 -3.21 -10.59 -6.42
C TRP A 271 -3.97 -9.26 -6.34
N ALA A 272 -4.85 -9.12 -5.35
CA ALA A 272 -5.65 -7.92 -5.17
C ALA A 272 -4.80 -6.75 -4.67
N VAL A 273 -3.92 -6.96 -3.69
CA VAL A 273 -3.03 -5.89 -3.20
C VAL A 273 -2.14 -5.34 -4.32
N MET A 274 -1.65 -6.22 -5.19
CA MET A 274 -0.80 -5.86 -6.33
C MET A 274 -1.55 -5.18 -7.49
N ASP A 275 -2.88 -5.11 -7.48
CA ASP A 275 -3.63 -4.21 -8.39
C ASP A 275 -3.53 -2.74 -7.97
N LEU A 276 -3.12 -2.47 -6.72
CA LEU A 276 -3.15 -1.13 -6.14
C LEU A 276 -1.77 -0.54 -5.86
N ILE A 277 -0.85 -1.37 -5.38
CA ILE A 277 0.49 -0.93 -4.96
C ILE A 277 1.51 -2.04 -5.21
N PRO A 278 2.76 -1.69 -5.59
CA PRO A 278 3.86 -2.64 -5.59
C PRO A 278 3.92 -3.39 -4.26
N CYS A 279 4.02 -4.72 -4.34
CA CYS A 279 3.94 -5.58 -3.16
C CYS A 279 4.91 -6.76 -3.29
N LEU A 280 5.53 -7.13 -2.17
CA LEU A 280 6.31 -8.37 -2.04
C LEU A 280 5.61 -9.32 -1.05
N PRO A 281 5.01 -10.41 -1.55
CA PRO A 281 4.44 -11.45 -0.70
C PRO A 281 5.52 -12.33 -0.09
N ILE A 282 5.47 -12.50 1.24
CA ILE A 282 6.38 -13.36 2.02
C ILE A 282 5.52 -14.26 2.89
N ARG A 283 5.55 -15.58 2.61
CA ARG A 283 4.59 -16.53 3.17
C ARG A 283 5.28 -17.66 3.91
N GLY A 284 4.95 -17.83 5.18
CA GLY A 284 5.36 -18.99 5.96
C GLY A 284 4.40 -20.15 5.71
N ILE A 285 4.93 -21.36 5.53
CA ILE A 285 4.12 -22.52 5.20
C ILE A 285 3.48 -23.10 6.46
N SER A 286 2.14 -23.03 6.53
CA SER A 286 1.36 -23.46 7.68
C SER A 286 0.59 -24.77 7.49
N ASP A 287 0.41 -25.18 6.24
CA ASP A 287 -0.29 -26.41 5.85
C ASP A 287 0.15 -26.79 4.43
N TYR A 288 -0.42 -27.87 3.88
CA TYR A 288 -0.10 -28.34 2.53
C TYR A 288 -1.21 -28.07 1.51
N ALA A 289 -2.09 -27.09 1.74
CA ALA A 289 -3.20 -26.74 0.84
C ALA A 289 -4.08 -27.96 0.48
N ASP A 290 -4.30 -28.85 1.45
CA ASP A 290 -5.11 -30.06 1.33
C ASP A 290 -6.16 -30.14 2.43
N GLU A 291 -6.87 -31.26 2.50
CA GLU A 291 -7.93 -31.49 3.49
C GLU A 291 -7.42 -31.63 4.93
N HIS A 292 -6.11 -31.86 5.12
CA HIS A 292 -5.46 -32.02 6.42
C HIS A 292 -5.08 -30.68 7.07
N LYS A 293 -5.38 -29.55 6.40
CA LYS A 293 -5.13 -28.20 6.90
C LYS A 293 -5.73 -28.00 8.29
N ASN A 294 -4.87 -27.55 9.22
CA ASN A 294 -5.24 -27.13 10.57
C ASN A 294 -4.43 -25.88 10.98
N ASP A 295 -4.71 -25.35 12.17
CA ASP A 295 -4.18 -24.06 12.62
C ASP A 295 -2.93 -24.19 13.53
N ALA A 296 -2.43 -25.40 13.79
CA ALA A 296 -1.34 -25.64 14.76
C ALA A 296 -0.04 -24.92 14.39
N TRP A 297 0.23 -24.77 13.09
CA TRP A 297 1.43 -24.12 12.58
C TRP A 297 1.26 -22.62 12.34
N HIS A 298 0.06 -22.05 12.44
CA HIS A 298 -0.21 -20.66 12.07
C HIS A 298 0.72 -19.66 12.79
N LEU A 299 0.95 -19.84 14.09
CA LEU A 299 1.81 -18.93 14.86
C LEU A 299 3.27 -19.06 14.44
N TYR A 300 3.84 -20.27 14.43
CA TYR A 300 5.24 -20.48 14.03
C TYR A 300 5.49 -20.04 12.58
N ALA A 301 4.64 -20.44 11.64
CA ALA A 301 4.75 -20.04 10.24
C ALA A 301 4.64 -18.51 10.06
N SER A 302 3.75 -17.84 10.80
CA SER A 302 3.69 -16.38 10.82
C SER A 302 5.00 -15.75 11.31
N LEU A 303 5.63 -16.31 12.34
CA LEU A 303 6.91 -15.83 12.87
C LEU A 303 8.06 -16.10 11.90
N ALA A 304 8.08 -17.25 11.24
CA ALA A 304 9.05 -17.57 10.20
C ALA A 304 8.97 -16.55 9.06
N ALA A 305 7.76 -16.28 8.54
CA ALA A 305 7.54 -15.28 7.51
C ALA A 305 7.97 -13.87 7.95
N ALA A 306 7.58 -13.45 9.15
CA ALA A 306 7.96 -12.15 9.69
C ALA A 306 9.48 -12.01 9.91
N THR A 307 10.14 -13.07 10.35
CA THR A 307 11.59 -13.07 10.56
C THR A 307 12.32 -13.02 9.22
N CYS A 308 11.89 -13.81 8.21
CA CYS A 308 12.43 -13.71 6.87
C CYS A 308 12.22 -12.30 6.26
N ALA A 309 11.05 -11.70 6.48
CA ALA A 309 10.77 -10.32 6.05
C ALA A 309 11.66 -9.29 6.77
N ARG A 310 11.99 -9.53 8.04
CA ARG A 310 12.98 -8.74 8.79
C ARG A 310 14.37 -8.83 8.14
N GLU A 311 14.82 -10.04 7.83
CA GLU A 311 16.12 -10.27 7.21
C GLU A 311 16.20 -9.71 5.78
N TYR A 312 15.09 -9.78 5.04
CA TYR A 312 14.93 -9.09 3.76
C TYR A 312 15.09 -7.57 3.91
N LEU A 313 14.44 -6.95 4.89
CA LEU A 313 14.56 -5.51 5.14
C LEU A 313 15.98 -5.11 5.58
N LEU A 314 16.70 -5.97 6.30
CA LEU A 314 18.10 -5.74 6.66
C LEU A 314 19.05 -5.82 5.45
N ALA A 315 18.70 -6.62 4.45
CA ALA A 315 19.42 -6.67 3.18
C ALA A 315 19.05 -5.51 2.24
N LEU A 316 17.86 -4.90 2.40
CA LEU A 316 17.35 -3.83 1.55
C LEU A 316 18.06 -2.49 1.83
N PRO A 317 18.78 -1.89 0.87
CA PRO A 317 19.40 -0.58 1.09
C PRO A 317 18.34 0.54 1.18
N GLN A 318 18.54 1.48 2.12
CA GLN A 318 17.62 2.62 2.29
C GLN A 318 17.51 3.51 1.04
N LEU A 319 18.58 3.58 0.24
CA LEU A 319 18.58 4.34 -1.02
C LEU A 319 17.60 3.75 -2.05
N VAL A 320 17.48 2.43 -2.11
CA VAL A 320 16.52 1.75 -3.01
C VAL A 320 15.09 2.15 -2.64
N VAL A 321 14.75 2.13 -1.35
CA VAL A 321 13.42 2.55 -0.87
C VAL A 321 13.12 4.01 -1.20
N ARG A 322 14.10 4.91 -1.02
CA ARG A 322 13.92 6.35 -1.30
C ARG A 322 13.70 6.64 -2.78
N ASN A 323 14.38 5.90 -3.65
CA ASN A 323 14.31 6.05 -5.11
C ASN A 323 13.17 5.25 -5.74
N PHE A 324 12.57 4.32 -5.01
CA PHE A 324 11.42 3.54 -5.47
C PHE A 324 10.28 4.48 -5.87
N PRO A 325 9.59 4.30 -7.02
CA PRO A 325 8.55 5.23 -7.46
C PRO A 325 7.43 5.46 -6.41
N VAL A 326 6.98 6.71 -6.25
CA VAL A 326 5.72 6.97 -5.51
C VAL A 326 4.57 6.68 -6.46
N THR A 327 3.67 5.78 -6.08
CA THR A 327 2.42 5.53 -6.82
C THR A 327 1.24 5.96 -5.98
N ILE A 328 0.68 7.15 -6.24
CA ILE A 328 -0.48 7.67 -5.53
C ILE A 328 -1.55 8.16 -6.50
N GLN A 329 -2.79 7.75 -6.26
CA GLN A 329 -3.95 8.15 -7.03
C GLN A 329 -4.63 9.36 -6.37
N GLY A 330 -5.32 10.17 -7.17
CA GLY A 330 -5.90 11.42 -6.70
C GLY A 330 -6.94 11.28 -5.62
N TYR A 331 -7.79 10.26 -5.67
CA TYR A 331 -8.73 10.03 -4.58
C TYR A 331 -8.00 9.65 -3.27
N GLU A 332 -6.81 9.06 -3.32
CA GLU A 332 -5.99 8.78 -2.13
C GLU A 332 -5.46 10.08 -1.53
N ILE A 333 -5.00 11.01 -2.38
CA ILE A 333 -4.62 12.37 -1.98
C ILE A 333 -5.83 13.12 -1.42
N GLU A 334 -6.98 13.04 -2.07
CA GLU A 334 -8.22 13.67 -1.61
C GLU A 334 -8.61 13.16 -0.22
N ARG A 335 -8.56 11.84 -0.01
CA ARG A 335 -8.82 11.23 1.30
C ARG A 335 -7.78 11.67 2.33
N TYR A 336 -6.49 11.74 1.97
CA TYR A 336 -5.43 12.27 2.82
C TYR A 336 -5.73 13.70 3.26
N MET A 337 -6.11 14.58 2.32
CA MET A 337 -6.47 15.97 2.58
C MET A 337 -7.72 16.11 3.48
N LYS A 338 -8.79 15.37 3.14
CA LYS A 338 -10.06 15.36 3.87
C LYS A 338 -9.90 14.91 5.32
N GLY A 339 -9.00 13.97 5.59
CA GLY A 339 -8.78 13.36 6.91
C GLY A 339 -8.68 14.35 8.07
N THR A 340 -7.97 15.47 7.88
CA THR A 340 -7.82 16.53 8.90
C THR A 340 -9.12 17.24 9.24
N THR A 341 -9.98 17.47 8.23
CA THR A 341 -11.21 18.24 8.39
C THR A 341 -12.42 17.39 8.76
N SER A 342 -12.39 16.10 8.45
CA SER A 342 -13.51 15.18 8.68
C SER A 342 -13.68 14.76 10.15
N ASN A 343 -12.71 15.05 11.04
CA ASN A 343 -12.78 14.62 12.44
C ASN A 343 -12.14 15.62 13.44
N PRO A 344 -12.77 16.79 13.68
CA PRO A 344 -12.23 17.83 14.57
C PRO A 344 -12.09 17.40 16.05
N ASN A 345 -12.82 16.35 16.47
CA ASN A 345 -12.75 15.81 17.84
C ASN A 345 -11.51 14.94 18.10
N MET A 346 -10.66 14.72 17.09
CA MET A 346 -9.40 13.99 17.28
C MET A 346 -8.34 14.82 18.01
N PHE A 347 -8.48 16.15 17.98
CA PHE A 347 -7.53 17.07 18.59
C PHE A 347 -7.87 17.31 20.06
N CYS A 348 -6.83 17.36 20.90
CA CYS A 348 -6.97 17.60 22.34
C CYS A 348 -6.68 19.06 22.67
N GLY A 349 -7.33 19.57 23.73
CA GLY A 349 -7.14 20.93 24.22
C GLY A 349 -8.36 21.83 24.03
N SER A 350 -8.16 23.13 24.20
CA SER A 350 -9.15 24.17 23.91
C SER A 350 -9.53 24.20 22.43
N GLU A 351 -10.68 24.78 22.07
CA GLU A 351 -11.10 24.90 20.66
C GLU A 351 -10.04 25.61 19.79
N ILE A 352 -9.33 26.58 20.34
CA ILE A 352 -8.20 27.25 19.67
C ILE A 352 -7.05 26.28 19.39
N GLU A 353 -6.69 25.44 20.37
CA GLU A 353 -5.62 24.44 20.20
C GLU A 353 -6.02 23.40 19.15
N LYS A 354 -7.28 22.97 19.13
CA LYS A 354 -7.81 22.06 18.09
C LYS A 354 -7.73 22.69 16.70
N LEU A 355 -8.07 23.96 16.56
CA LEU A 355 -7.98 24.68 15.29
C LEU A 355 -6.55 24.89 14.84
N GLN A 356 -5.63 25.20 15.75
CA GLN A 356 -4.20 25.31 15.46
C GLN A 356 -3.63 23.96 14.98
N GLN A 357 -3.94 22.87 15.68
CA GLN A 357 -3.56 21.52 15.28
C GLN A 357 -4.13 21.18 13.89
N THR A 358 -5.41 21.49 13.64
CA THR A 358 -6.04 21.30 12.31
C THR A 358 -5.30 22.07 11.21
N ARG A 359 -4.97 23.35 11.43
CA ARG A 359 -4.19 24.16 10.49
C ARG A 359 -2.82 23.54 10.25
N ASP A 360 -2.09 23.21 11.31
CA ASP A 360 -0.71 22.73 11.21
C ASP A 360 -0.64 21.42 10.43
N HIS A 361 -1.61 20.53 10.64
CA HIS A 361 -1.76 19.31 9.86
C HIS A 361 -2.19 19.55 8.41
N LEU A 362 -3.05 20.54 8.12
CA LEU A 362 -3.33 20.92 6.73
C LEU A 362 -2.10 21.51 6.04
N ARG A 363 -1.28 22.25 6.78
CA ARG A 363 -0.02 22.82 6.30
C ARG A 363 0.99 21.72 5.97
N GLU A 364 1.15 20.72 6.82
CA GLU A 364 1.99 19.54 6.57
C GLU A 364 1.60 18.83 5.27
N ARG A 365 0.30 18.57 5.10
CA ARG A 365 -0.24 17.93 3.89
C ARG A 365 0.02 18.74 2.63
N ARG A 366 -0.08 20.07 2.74
CA ARG A 366 0.27 20.99 1.65
C ARG A 366 1.75 20.91 1.28
N GLU A 367 2.66 20.89 2.27
CA GLU A 367 4.09 20.79 1.97
C GLU A 367 4.43 19.48 1.24
N LEU A 368 3.83 18.37 1.65
CA LEU A 368 3.93 17.12 0.89
C LEU A 368 3.47 17.32 -0.56
N PHE A 369 2.31 17.97 -0.74
CA PHE A 369 1.76 18.19 -2.07
C PHE A 369 2.69 19.06 -2.94
N LYS A 370 3.26 20.13 -2.39
CA LYS A 370 4.29 20.93 -3.08
C LYS A 370 5.49 20.09 -3.47
N GLU A 371 5.97 19.22 -2.57
CA GLU A 371 7.09 18.33 -2.86
C GLU A 371 6.76 17.39 -4.03
N LEU A 372 5.54 16.84 -4.09
CA LEU A 372 5.07 16.02 -5.23
C LEU A 372 5.05 16.83 -6.53
N MET A 373 4.51 18.07 -6.52
CA MET A 373 4.51 18.99 -7.68
C MET A 373 5.93 19.30 -8.17
N HIS A 374 6.86 19.56 -7.24
CA HIS A 374 8.24 19.90 -7.58
C HIS A 374 9.06 18.70 -8.04
N GLY A 375 8.73 17.49 -7.60
CA GLY A 375 9.32 16.24 -8.09
C GLY A 375 8.94 15.96 -9.53
N GLU A 376 7.63 15.98 -9.83
CA GLU A 376 7.12 15.77 -11.20
C GLU A 376 7.68 16.79 -12.19
N HIS A 377 7.82 18.06 -11.79
CA HIS A 377 8.45 19.09 -12.62
C HIS A 377 9.93 18.82 -12.91
N ARG A 378 10.66 18.17 -11.99
CA ARG A 378 12.09 17.90 -12.14
C ARG A 378 12.32 16.67 -13.03
N ASP A 379 11.47 15.66 -12.91
CA ASP A 379 11.52 14.44 -13.72
C ASP A 379 11.01 14.68 -15.15
N SER A 380 9.99 15.55 -15.32
CA SER A 380 9.47 15.98 -16.64
C SER A 380 10.48 16.78 -17.46
N ILE A 381 11.48 17.41 -16.82
CA ILE A 381 12.58 18.12 -17.51
C ILE A 381 13.65 17.13 -18.02
N SER A 382 13.63 15.88 -17.56
CA SER A 382 14.69 14.90 -17.84
C SER A 382 14.33 13.79 -18.83
N MET A 383 13.06 13.53 -19.11
CA MET A 383 12.65 12.48 -20.05
C MET A 383 11.47 12.91 -20.92
N SER A 384 11.75 13.15 -22.20
CA SER A 384 10.75 13.17 -23.25
C SER A 384 10.74 11.82 -23.97
N GLN A 385 9.67 11.05 -23.85
CA GLN A 385 8.80 10.63 -24.96
C GLN A 385 7.80 9.59 -24.46
N ASP A 386 6.56 9.79 -24.94
CA ASP A 386 5.39 8.91 -24.88
C ASP A 386 4.77 8.68 -23.49
N ASP A 387 3.54 9.19 -23.28
CA ASP A 387 2.40 8.44 -22.72
C ASP A 387 1.20 9.35 -22.35
N GLU A 388 0.00 8.96 -22.78
CA GLU A 388 -1.27 9.60 -22.43
C GLU A 388 -1.56 9.58 -20.90
N GLU A 389 -0.92 8.68 -20.16
CA GLU A 389 -1.03 8.54 -18.70
C GLU A 389 -0.48 9.76 -17.93
N SER A 390 0.51 10.47 -18.49
CA SER A 390 1.11 11.67 -17.88
C SER A 390 0.11 12.83 -17.75
N ASN A 391 -0.81 12.97 -18.72
CA ASN A 391 -1.84 14.01 -18.70
C ASN A 391 -2.91 13.74 -17.62
N ALA A 392 -3.23 12.47 -17.36
CA ALA A 392 -4.19 12.09 -16.32
C ALA A 392 -3.66 12.39 -14.91
N SER A 393 -2.37 12.15 -14.67
CA SER A 393 -1.68 12.47 -13.41
C SER A 393 -1.69 13.97 -13.12
N GLN A 394 -1.42 14.81 -14.12
CA GLN A 394 -1.46 16.28 -13.99
C GLN A 394 -2.88 16.81 -13.72
N ASP A 395 -3.90 16.31 -14.42
CA ASP A 395 -5.29 16.70 -14.19
C ASP A 395 -5.79 16.28 -12.80
N GLN A 396 -5.34 15.11 -12.34
CA GLN A 396 -5.66 14.58 -11.03
C GLN A 396 -5.01 15.41 -9.91
N MET A 397 -3.75 15.79 -10.09
CA MET A 397 -3.01 16.68 -9.21
C MET A 397 -3.70 18.05 -9.04
N LEU A 398 -4.15 18.65 -10.14
CA LEU A 398 -4.89 19.92 -10.14
C LEU A 398 -6.23 19.84 -9.39
N ASN A 399 -6.95 18.72 -9.50
CA ASN A 399 -8.18 18.52 -8.76
C ASN A 399 -7.92 18.41 -7.25
N ASN A 400 -6.82 17.79 -6.84
CA ASN A 400 -6.43 17.71 -5.42
C ASN A 400 -6.11 19.09 -4.82
N LEU A 401 -5.44 19.98 -5.58
CA LEU A 401 -5.21 21.37 -5.16
C LEU A 401 -6.52 22.11 -4.89
N ARG A 402 -7.50 21.94 -5.78
CA ARG A 402 -8.83 22.55 -5.62
C ARG A 402 -9.52 22.04 -4.37
N GLU A 403 -9.38 20.76 -4.05
CA GLU A 403 -9.99 20.20 -2.84
C GLU A 403 -9.27 20.68 -1.56
N GLY A 404 -7.95 20.76 -1.58
CA GLY A 404 -7.17 21.40 -0.51
C GLY A 404 -7.61 22.85 -0.24
N LEU A 405 -7.88 23.63 -1.29
CA LEU A 405 -8.41 24.98 -1.17
C LEU A 405 -9.77 25.00 -0.48
N LYS A 406 -10.68 24.08 -0.81
CA LYS A 406 -11.99 23.96 -0.16
C LYS A 406 -11.85 23.63 1.32
N HIS A 407 -10.90 22.79 1.72
CA HIS A 407 -10.65 22.47 3.13
C HIS A 407 -10.18 23.70 3.93
N LEU A 408 -9.28 24.50 3.37
CA LEU A 408 -8.86 25.76 3.98
C LEU A 408 -9.99 26.79 4.02
N GLU A 409 -10.88 26.79 3.03
CA GLU A 409 -12.09 27.64 3.01
C GLU A 409 -13.06 27.30 4.13
N VAL A 410 -13.31 26.01 4.36
CA VAL A 410 -14.16 25.54 5.46
C VAL A 410 -13.56 25.92 6.81
N LEU A 411 -12.24 25.80 6.98
CA LEU A 411 -11.58 26.20 8.22
C LEU A 411 -11.66 27.72 8.47
N ASP A 412 -11.46 28.54 7.43
CA ASP A 412 -11.63 30.00 7.49
C ASP A 412 -13.08 30.36 7.92
N GLN A 413 -14.08 29.65 7.38
CA GLN A 413 -15.48 29.82 7.76
C GLN A 413 -15.80 29.40 9.20
N LEU A 414 -15.26 28.26 9.66
CA LEU A 414 -15.45 27.81 11.05
C LEU A 414 -14.85 28.83 12.05
N MET A 415 -13.68 29.39 11.71
CA MET A 415 -13.06 30.45 12.51
C MET A 415 -13.77 31.80 12.45
N ASP A 416 -14.52 32.07 11.37
CA ASP A 416 -15.43 33.21 11.31
C ASP A 416 -16.62 33.02 12.26
N GLN A 417 -17.23 31.84 12.25
CA GLN A 417 -18.41 31.51 13.05
C GLN A 417 -18.13 31.47 14.56
N GLU A 418 -17.02 30.86 15.00
CA GLU A 418 -16.66 30.82 16.43
C GLU A 418 -16.39 32.21 17.02
N ASN A 419 -15.75 33.11 16.26
CA ASN A 419 -15.48 34.48 16.71
C ASN A 419 -16.76 35.30 16.89
N GLU A 420 -17.79 35.07 16.07
CA GLU A 420 -19.08 35.75 16.22
C GLU A 420 -19.84 35.28 17.47
N LEU A 421 -19.59 34.03 17.92
CA LEU A 421 -20.15 33.45 19.14
C LEU A 421 -19.32 33.83 20.40
N CYS A 422 -17.99 33.96 20.29
CA CYS A 422 -17.08 34.34 21.38
C CYS A 422 -16.98 35.87 21.63
N ARG A 423 -18.09 36.62 21.49
CA ARG A 423 -18.10 38.06 21.77
C ARG A 423 -17.86 38.44 23.24
N GLY A 424 -17.96 37.50 24.19
CA GLY A 424 -17.70 37.73 25.61
C GLY A 424 -16.44 37.04 26.12
N GLY A 425 -15.49 37.80 26.69
CA GLY A 425 -14.42 37.23 27.53
C GLY A 425 -13.04 37.89 27.42
N ASP A 426 -12.17 37.37 26.54
CA ASP A 426 -10.72 37.53 26.66
C ASP A 426 -10.06 38.13 25.38
N PRO A 427 -9.36 39.28 25.48
CA PRO A 427 -8.58 39.87 24.39
C PRO A 427 -7.49 38.96 23.80
N VAL A 428 -6.86 38.12 24.63
CA VAL A 428 -5.76 37.22 24.21
C VAL A 428 -6.28 36.17 23.24
N VAL A 429 -7.47 35.64 23.50
CA VAL A 429 -8.15 34.68 22.64
C VAL A 429 -8.45 35.29 21.27
N ARG A 430 -8.98 36.52 21.23
CA ARG A 430 -9.29 37.23 19.97
C ARG A 430 -8.04 37.45 19.11
N GLN A 431 -6.93 37.84 19.73
CA GLN A 431 -5.68 38.04 19.00
C GLN A 431 -5.18 36.73 18.40
N LYS A 432 -5.23 35.62 19.15
CA LYS A 432 -4.86 34.29 18.64
C LYS A 432 -5.70 33.87 17.42
N TYR A 433 -7.01 34.09 17.45
CA TYR A 433 -7.88 33.82 16.27
C TYR A 433 -7.55 34.74 15.08
N ALA A 434 -7.22 36.01 15.33
CA ALA A 434 -6.83 36.95 14.28
C ALA A 434 -5.52 36.53 13.59
N ASP A 435 -4.51 36.13 14.38
CA ASP A 435 -3.22 35.64 13.88
C ASP A 435 -3.40 34.33 13.08
N LEU A 436 -4.20 33.40 13.60
CA LEU A 436 -4.52 32.14 12.93
C LEU A 436 -5.17 32.39 11.55
N ARG A 437 -6.08 33.36 11.48
CA ARG A 437 -6.80 33.71 10.25
C ARG A 437 -5.88 34.33 9.21
N HIS A 438 -4.99 35.21 9.64
CA HIS A 438 -3.99 35.79 8.76
C HIS A 438 -3.14 34.70 8.09
N GLN A 439 -2.74 33.68 8.86
CA GLN A 439 -2.00 32.54 8.33
C GLN A 439 -2.82 31.69 7.37
N ILE A 440 -4.07 31.34 7.69
CA ILE A 440 -4.95 30.57 6.78
C ILE A 440 -5.18 31.31 5.46
N ARG A 441 -5.37 32.64 5.51
CA ARG A 441 -5.48 33.46 4.28
C ARG A 441 -4.21 33.40 3.45
N GLY A 442 -3.04 33.50 4.09
CA GLY A 442 -1.75 33.32 3.42
C GLY A 442 -1.61 31.93 2.79
N ASP A 443 -1.94 30.88 3.53
CA ASP A 443 -1.86 29.49 3.08
C ASP A 443 -2.80 29.19 1.91
N ARG A 444 -4.01 29.78 1.95
CA ARG A 444 -5.00 29.71 0.87
C ARG A 444 -4.53 30.47 -0.38
N MET A 445 -3.87 31.61 -0.20
CA MET A 445 -3.28 32.37 -1.31
C MET A 445 -2.19 31.54 -2.00
N ILE A 446 -1.27 30.95 -1.23
CA ILE A 446 -0.22 30.07 -1.77
C ILE A 446 -0.81 28.87 -2.53
N MET A 447 -1.84 28.19 -2.00
CA MET A 447 -2.49 27.08 -2.72
C MET A 447 -3.17 27.55 -4.01
N ARG A 448 -3.78 28.75 -4.00
CA ARG A 448 -4.37 29.34 -5.19
C ARG A 448 -3.29 29.64 -6.23
N ASP A 449 -2.15 30.18 -5.80
CA ASP A 449 -1.02 30.48 -6.69
C ASP A 449 -0.45 29.18 -7.29
N LEU A 450 -0.27 28.12 -6.49
CA LEU A 450 0.13 26.80 -7.01
C LEU A 450 -0.86 26.23 -8.03
N ALA A 451 -2.16 26.39 -7.79
CA ALA A 451 -3.20 25.98 -8.74
C ALA A 451 -3.25 26.87 -10.00
N ASP A 452 -2.78 28.11 -9.90
CA ASP A 452 -2.65 29.04 -11.03
C ASP A 452 -1.34 28.81 -11.82
N ILE A 453 -0.29 28.28 -11.19
CA ILE A 453 1.03 27.96 -11.79
C ILE A 453 0.99 26.63 -12.56
N ALA A 454 0.29 25.61 -12.07
CA ALA A 454 0.20 24.31 -12.74
C ALA A 454 -0.28 24.39 -14.21
N PRO A 455 -1.28 25.21 -14.60
CA PRO A 455 -1.62 25.48 -16.00
C PRO A 455 -0.48 26.09 -16.82
N GLU A 456 0.39 26.88 -16.22
CA GLU A 456 1.52 27.50 -16.92
C GLU A 456 2.60 26.45 -17.26
N GLY A 457 2.89 25.52 -16.34
CA GLY A 457 3.80 24.40 -16.61
C GLY A 457 3.33 23.51 -17.77
N VAL A 458 2.04 23.15 -17.78
CA VAL A 458 1.41 22.40 -18.89
C VAL A 458 1.40 23.23 -20.19
N GLY A 459 1.17 24.55 -20.08
CA GLY A 459 1.19 25.48 -21.21
C GLY A 459 2.57 25.60 -21.87
N TYR A 460 3.63 25.83 -21.09
CA TYR A 460 5.01 25.93 -21.60
C TYR A 460 5.48 24.63 -22.24
N THR A 461 5.14 23.49 -21.63
CA THR A 461 5.45 22.17 -22.20
C THR A 461 4.72 21.97 -23.52
N GLY A 462 3.44 22.32 -23.60
CA GLY A 462 2.66 22.27 -24.84
C GLY A 462 3.23 23.14 -25.97
N GLU A 463 3.60 24.39 -25.66
CA GLU A 463 4.21 25.32 -26.61
C GLU A 463 5.56 24.80 -27.12
N TRP A 464 6.36 24.21 -26.25
CA TRP A 464 7.64 23.60 -26.63
C TRP A 464 7.46 22.40 -27.56
N PHE A 465 6.55 21.46 -27.23
CA PHE A 465 6.24 20.31 -28.08
C PHE A 465 5.68 20.72 -29.45
N GLU A 466 4.83 21.76 -29.51
CA GLU A 466 4.32 22.29 -30.77
C GLU A 466 5.44 22.90 -31.64
N SER A 467 6.35 23.64 -31.01
CA SER A 467 7.50 24.27 -31.66
C SER A 467 8.48 23.23 -32.21
N VAL A 468 8.87 22.24 -31.40
CA VAL A 468 9.76 21.13 -31.79
C VAL A 468 9.11 20.29 -32.89
N GLY A 469 7.83 19.91 -32.72
CA GLY A 469 7.10 19.13 -33.73
C GLY A 469 6.95 19.86 -35.06
N SER A 470 6.80 21.19 -35.04
CA SER A 470 6.79 22.01 -36.26
C SER A 470 8.17 22.10 -36.91
N THR A 471 9.23 22.18 -36.11
CA THR A 471 10.63 22.30 -36.59
C THR A 471 11.12 21.03 -37.27
N PHE A 472 10.82 19.86 -36.69
CA PHE A 472 11.29 18.57 -37.20
C PHE A 472 10.25 17.85 -38.09
N GLY A 473 9.14 18.51 -38.45
CA GLY A 473 8.08 17.91 -39.27
C GLY A 473 7.33 16.76 -38.60
N ASN A 474 7.45 16.61 -37.27
CA ASN A 474 6.80 15.56 -36.52
C ASN A 474 5.35 15.94 -36.18
N LYS A 475 4.42 15.40 -36.98
CA LYS A 475 2.98 15.67 -36.86
C LYS A 475 2.38 15.23 -35.52
N PHE A 476 2.95 14.20 -34.88
CA PHE A 476 2.48 13.72 -33.57
C PHE A 476 2.85 14.72 -32.48
N MET A 477 4.14 15.07 -32.34
CA MET A 477 4.59 16.06 -31.34
C MET A 477 3.89 17.41 -31.49
N LYS A 478 3.66 17.85 -32.74
CA LYS A 478 2.91 19.08 -33.03
C LYS A 478 1.46 19.01 -32.54
N LYS A 479 0.80 17.88 -32.73
CA LYS A 479 -0.59 17.65 -32.28
C LYS A 479 -0.67 17.53 -30.76
N THR A 480 0.30 16.84 -30.15
CA THR A 480 0.42 16.69 -28.69
C THR A 480 0.63 18.04 -28.01
N GLY A 481 1.54 18.88 -28.53
CA GLY A 481 1.76 20.23 -28.00
C GLY A 481 0.49 21.09 -27.99
N ARG A 482 -0.26 21.11 -29.10
CA ARG A 482 -1.55 21.83 -29.19
C ARG A 482 -2.58 21.34 -28.20
N LEU A 483 -2.62 20.03 -27.95
CA LEU A 483 -3.56 19.44 -27.02
C LEU A 483 -3.22 19.88 -25.58
N MET A 484 -1.94 19.83 -25.20
CA MET A 484 -1.47 20.27 -23.88
C MET A 484 -1.71 21.77 -23.64
N THR A 485 -1.44 22.63 -24.62
CA THR A 485 -1.75 24.07 -24.52
C THR A 485 -3.25 24.33 -24.39
N SER A 486 -4.08 23.53 -25.06
CA SER A 486 -5.54 23.59 -24.95
C SER A 486 -6.04 23.12 -23.58
N THR A 487 -5.44 22.07 -23.02
CA THR A 487 -5.71 21.56 -21.66
C THR A 487 -5.33 22.61 -20.62
N ALA A 488 -4.15 23.22 -20.72
CA ALA A 488 -3.73 24.35 -19.89
C ALA A 488 -4.75 25.51 -19.93
N GLN A 489 -5.23 25.87 -21.12
CA GLN A 489 -6.25 26.91 -21.30
C GLN A 489 -7.60 26.52 -20.69
N TYR A 490 -8.00 25.25 -20.79
CA TYR A 490 -9.21 24.71 -20.18
C TYR A 490 -9.15 24.78 -18.65
N ILE A 491 -8.04 24.34 -18.05
CA ILE A 491 -7.80 24.40 -16.60
C ILE A 491 -7.84 25.86 -16.11
N ARG A 492 -7.21 26.78 -16.86
CA ARG A 492 -7.21 28.23 -16.58
C ARG A 492 -8.62 28.82 -16.62
N ASN A 493 -9.44 28.41 -17.58
CA ASN A 493 -10.84 28.86 -17.71
C ASN A 493 -11.75 28.29 -16.61
N MET A 494 -11.53 27.03 -16.22
CA MET A 494 -12.21 26.42 -15.07
C MET A 494 -11.82 27.13 -13.75
N GLY A 495 -10.53 27.45 -13.56
CA GLY A 495 -10.06 28.23 -12.41
C GLY A 495 -10.72 29.61 -12.29
N LYS A 496 -10.94 30.30 -13.42
CA LYS A 496 -11.69 31.57 -13.46
C LYS A 496 -13.15 31.41 -13.05
N LEU A 497 -13.79 30.29 -13.40
CA LEU A 497 -15.15 29.96 -12.99
C LEU A 497 -15.25 29.72 -11.47
N PHE A 498 -14.30 29.02 -10.86
CA PHE A 498 -14.28 28.79 -9.41
C PHE A 498 -13.99 30.06 -8.58
N LYS A 499 -13.33 31.07 -9.17
CA LYS A 499 -13.06 32.37 -8.51
C LYS A 499 -14.30 33.27 -8.38
N SER A 500 -15.41 32.94 -9.03
CA SER A 500 -16.67 33.69 -8.90
C SER A 500 -17.36 33.31 -7.59
N LYS A 501 -17.37 34.23 -6.61
CA LYS A 501 -18.02 34.07 -5.29
C LYS A 501 -19.55 33.81 -5.31
N ASN A 502 -20.19 33.72 -6.49
CA ASN A 502 -21.67 33.72 -6.64
C ASN A 502 -22.24 32.58 -7.51
N LEU A 503 -21.70 31.36 -7.42
CA LEU A 503 -22.17 30.24 -8.25
C LEU A 503 -23.10 29.29 -7.49
N THR A 504 -24.40 29.41 -7.76
CA THR A 504 -25.40 28.38 -7.44
C THR A 504 -25.37 27.23 -8.45
N PRO A 505 -25.78 26.00 -8.08
CA PRO A 505 -25.73 24.81 -8.94
C PRO A 505 -26.36 24.98 -10.33
N LYS A 506 -27.43 25.78 -10.45
CA LYS A 506 -28.09 26.09 -11.74
C LYS A 506 -27.22 26.91 -12.71
N ARG A 507 -26.31 27.76 -12.23
CA ARG A 507 -25.40 28.55 -13.08
C ARG A 507 -24.22 27.70 -13.56
N MET A 508 -23.78 26.74 -12.75
CA MET A 508 -22.75 25.75 -13.09
C MET A 508 -23.15 24.92 -14.32
N TRP A 509 -24.39 24.43 -14.36
CA TRP A 509 -24.95 23.67 -15.49
C TRP A 509 -25.11 24.50 -16.78
N ARG A 510 -25.37 25.82 -16.68
CA ARG A 510 -25.43 26.71 -17.85
C ARG A 510 -24.05 27.03 -18.43
N GLY A 511 -23.02 27.14 -17.58
CA GLY A 511 -21.62 27.30 -17.99
C GLY A 511 -21.09 26.06 -18.72
N LEU A 512 -21.35 24.87 -18.16
CA LEU A 512 -21.03 23.57 -18.77
C LEU A 512 -21.65 23.41 -20.17
N ARG A 513 -22.92 23.79 -20.38
CA ARG A 513 -23.57 23.75 -21.70
C ARG A 513 -23.00 24.73 -22.73
N ARG A 514 -22.41 25.85 -22.30
CA ARG A 514 -21.75 26.81 -23.21
C ARG A 514 -20.35 26.34 -23.60
N GLY A 515 -19.59 25.77 -22.65
CA GLY A 515 -18.28 25.16 -22.92
C GLY A 515 -18.36 23.96 -23.86
N LEU A 516 -19.32 23.06 -23.62
CA LEU A 516 -19.57 21.88 -24.48
C LEU A 516 -19.97 22.24 -25.91
N ARG A 517 -20.67 23.36 -26.12
CA ARG A 517 -21.09 23.81 -27.45
C ARG A 517 -19.90 24.33 -28.29
N GLY A 518 -18.95 25.02 -27.65
CA GLY A 518 -17.72 25.47 -28.30
C GLY A 518 -16.74 24.33 -28.64
N THR A 519 -16.73 23.23 -27.88
CA THR A 519 -15.94 22.03 -28.19
C THR A 519 -16.59 21.16 -29.26
N CYS A 520 -17.93 21.06 -29.31
CA CYS A 520 -18.63 20.30 -30.35
C CYS A 520 -18.58 20.99 -31.73
N GLU A 521 -18.67 22.32 -31.80
CA GLU A 521 -18.51 23.06 -33.08
C GLU A 521 -17.08 22.94 -33.67
N GLY A 522 -16.08 22.65 -32.83
CA GLY A 522 -14.72 22.31 -33.26
C GLY A 522 -14.55 20.87 -33.76
N LEU A 523 -15.37 19.93 -33.25
CA LEU A 523 -15.35 18.51 -33.61
C LEU A 523 -16.19 18.19 -34.85
N GLU A 524 -17.30 18.91 -35.10
CA GLU A 524 -18.16 18.68 -36.27
C GLU A 524 -17.60 19.23 -37.59
N LYS A 525 -16.63 20.16 -37.55
CA LYS A 525 -15.94 20.62 -38.76
C LYS A 525 -14.86 19.64 -39.27
N THR A 526 -14.61 18.53 -38.56
CA THR A 526 -13.55 17.56 -38.91
C THR A 526 -14.04 16.24 -39.52
N THR A 527 -15.35 16.04 -39.71
CA THR A 527 -15.90 14.77 -40.25
C THR A 527 -16.35 14.83 -41.72
N THR A 528 -16.13 15.93 -42.44
CA THR A 528 -16.58 16.08 -43.84
C THR A 528 -15.47 16.29 -44.87
N SER A 529 -14.33 15.60 -44.72
CA SER A 529 -13.31 15.56 -45.78
C SER A 529 -12.45 14.29 -45.76
N ALA A 530 -13.09 13.13 -45.64
CA ALA A 530 -12.47 11.83 -45.92
C ALA A 530 -13.38 11.03 -46.86
N GLN A 531 -13.57 11.54 -48.08
CA GLN A 531 -13.86 10.75 -49.27
C GLN A 531 -12.82 11.13 -50.32
N ILE A 532 -11.86 10.22 -50.51
CA ILE A 532 -11.29 9.65 -51.75
C ILE A 532 -10.07 8.84 -51.35
#